data_AF-A0A7C2HYW7-F1
#
_entry.id   AF-A0A7C2HYW7-F1
#
_cell.length_a   1.000
_cell.length_b   1.000
_cell.length_c   1.000
_cell.angle_alpha   90.00
_cell.angle_beta   90.00
_cell.angle_gamma   90.00
#
_symmetry.space_group_name_H-M   'P 1'
#
loop_
_entity.id
_entity.type
_entity.pdbx_description
1 polymer ?
#
loop_
_entity_poly.entity_id
_entity_poly.type
_entity_poly.pdbx_seq_one_letter_code
_entity_poly.pdbx_strand_id
1 'polypeptide(L)'
;MFNLHVPPVDSGLDTCLRLVEADGELPTPAKDQGRPVWFGAGSRPVRDAIRTYQPAVGLHGHIHESPGHRRYGRTHCFNPGSEYGQGVLRGIALSLRDGEVVGYQLVSG
;
A
#
# COMPACT_ATOMS: atom_id res chain seq x y z
N MET A 1 14.96 -6.13 -5.05
CA MET A 1 13.94 -5.60 -4.11
C MET A 1 13.47 -4.26 -4.64
N PHE A 2 12.18 -3.94 -4.53
CA PHE A 2 11.67 -2.59 -4.77
C PHE A 2 11.31 -1.93 -3.43
N ASN A 3 11.77 -0.70 -3.24
CA ASN A 3 11.43 0.15 -2.12
C ASN A 3 10.82 1.44 -2.67
N LEU A 4 9.54 1.39 -2.98
CA LEU A 4 8.82 2.47 -3.65
C LEU A 4 7.68 2.88 -2.74
N HIS A 5 7.62 4.15 -2.36
CA HIS A 5 6.60 4.65 -1.43
C HIS A 5 5.19 4.27 -1.90
N VAL A 6 4.77 4.74 -3.08
CA VAL A 6 3.46 4.39 -3.64
C VAL A 6 3.34 2.88 -3.96
N PRO A 7 2.31 2.18 -3.48
CA PRO A 7 2.09 0.77 -3.78
C PRO A 7 1.47 0.58 -5.17
N PRO A 8 1.33 -0.68 -5.62
CA PRO A 8 0.62 -1.00 -6.85
C PRO A 8 -0.83 -0.53 -6.75
N VAL A 9 -1.36 0.06 -7.82
CA VAL A 9 -2.77 0.45 -7.88
C VAL A 9 -3.69 -0.75 -7.62
N ASP A 10 -4.81 -0.50 -6.95
CA ASP A 10 -5.83 -1.51 -6.58
C ASP A 10 -5.24 -2.72 -5.85
N SER A 11 -4.18 -2.52 -5.06
CA SER A 11 -3.51 -3.57 -4.31
C SER A 11 -4.16 -3.89 -2.97
N GLY A 12 -5.00 -2.98 -2.45
CA GLY A 12 -5.48 -2.99 -1.08
C GLY A 12 -4.44 -2.47 -0.07
N LEU A 13 -3.25 -2.05 -0.53
CA LEU A 13 -2.19 -1.48 0.31
C LEU A 13 -2.29 0.05 0.44
N ASP A 14 -3.32 0.65 -0.15
CA ASP A 14 -3.55 2.09 -0.26
C ASP A 14 -5.03 2.42 -0.47
N THR A 15 -5.90 1.62 0.14
CA THR A 15 -7.34 1.84 0.04
C THR A 15 -7.69 3.14 0.74
N CYS A 16 -8.30 4.07 0.01
CA CYS A 16 -8.75 5.34 0.57
C CYS A 16 -10.08 5.79 -0.07
N LEU A 17 -10.67 6.84 0.50
CA LEU A 17 -11.86 7.46 -0.04
C LEU A 17 -11.51 8.20 -1.33
N ARG A 18 -12.31 7.96 -2.38
CA ARG A 18 -12.26 8.78 -3.58
C ARG A 18 -12.78 10.16 -3.23
N LEU A 19 -12.03 11.21 -3.57
CA LEU A 19 -12.46 12.59 -3.37
C LEU A 19 -13.00 13.17 -4.69
N VAL A 20 -13.97 14.07 -4.57
CA VAL A 20 -14.45 14.93 -5.65
C VAL A 20 -14.26 16.38 -5.26
N GLU A 21 -13.88 17.20 -6.23
CA GLU A 21 -13.67 18.63 -6.06
C GLU A 21 -14.90 19.39 -6.58
N ALA A 22 -15.22 20.50 -5.92
CA ALA A 22 -16.17 21.49 -6.37
C ALA A 22 -15.49 22.86 -6.35
N ASP A 23 -15.84 23.73 -7.29
CA ASP A 23 -15.17 25.02 -7.46
C ASP A 23 -15.28 25.87 -6.18
N GLY A 24 -14.12 26.18 -5.60
CA GLY A 24 -14.02 27.01 -4.39
C GLY A 24 -14.29 26.31 -3.06
N GLU A 25 -14.45 24.97 -3.04
CA GLU A 25 -14.71 24.19 -1.82
C GLU A 25 -13.62 23.16 -1.52
N LEU A 26 -13.57 22.67 -0.28
CA LEU A 26 -12.67 21.57 0.08
C LEU A 26 -13.15 20.26 -0.56
N PRO A 27 -12.23 19.39 -1.02
CA PRO A 27 -12.61 18.09 -1.57
C PRO A 27 -13.41 17.25 -0.57
N THR A 28 -14.46 16.59 -1.04
CA THR A 28 -15.32 15.74 -0.21
C THR A 28 -15.35 14.30 -0.73
N PRO A 29 -15.67 13.30 0.12
CA PRO A 29 -15.79 11.92 -0.34
C PRO A 29 -16.87 11.76 -1.40
N ALA A 30 -16.50 11.17 -2.53
CA ALA A 30 -17.44 10.72 -3.55
C ALA A 30 -18.44 9.74 -2.94
N LYS A 31 -19.70 9.84 -3.36
CA LYS A 31 -20.77 8.95 -2.89
C LYS A 31 -21.44 8.24 -4.07
N ASP A 32 -21.70 6.96 -3.89
CA ASP A 32 -22.56 6.16 -4.77
C ASP A 32 -23.71 5.60 -3.93
N GLN A 33 -24.96 5.87 -4.35
CA GLN A 33 -26.18 5.54 -3.60
C GLN A 33 -26.11 5.94 -2.11
N GLY A 34 -25.55 7.12 -1.83
CA GLY A 34 -25.40 7.66 -0.48
C GLY A 34 -24.24 7.07 0.35
N ARG A 35 -23.48 6.11 -0.19
CA ARG A 35 -22.36 5.47 0.51
C ARG A 35 -21.02 6.00 -0.02
N PRO A 36 -19.99 6.18 0.82
CA PRO A 36 -18.67 6.60 0.36
C PRO A 36 -18.05 5.60 -0.61
N VAL A 37 -17.39 6.12 -1.65
CA VAL A 37 -16.68 5.32 -2.65
C VAL A 37 -15.22 5.15 -2.24
N TRP A 38 -14.76 3.91 -2.17
CA TRP A 38 -13.37 3.55 -1.89
C TRP A 38 -12.64 3.19 -3.18
N PHE A 39 -11.34 3.46 -3.26
CA PHE A 39 -10.48 3.04 -4.37
C PHE A 39 -9.04 2.81 -3.90
N GLY A 40 -8.25 2.07 -4.69
CA GLY A 40 -6.80 1.96 -4.48
C GLY A 40 -6.08 3.10 -5.19
N ALA A 41 -5.48 4.02 -4.44
CA ALA A 41 -4.87 5.24 -4.99
C ALA A 41 -3.63 5.01 -5.87
N GLY A 42 -3.06 3.81 -5.81
CA GLY A 42 -1.68 3.55 -6.14
C GLY A 42 -1.30 3.68 -7.60
N SER A 43 -0.11 3.19 -7.90
CA SER A 43 0.51 3.44 -9.19
C SER A 43 0.36 2.24 -10.13
N ARG A 44 -0.22 2.50 -11.31
CA ARG A 44 -0.26 1.55 -12.44
C ARG A 44 1.16 1.14 -12.87
N PRO A 45 2.09 2.08 -13.15
CA PRO A 45 3.48 1.73 -13.47
C PRO A 45 4.17 0.86 -12.41
N VAL A 46 3.93 1.10 -11.12
CA VAL A 46 4.50 0.27 -10.04
C VAL A 46 3.97 -1.16 -10.11
N ARG A 47 2.65 -1.32 -10.33
CA ARG A 47 2.04 -2.64 -10.52
C ARG A 47 2.66 -3.38 -11.71
N ASP A 48 2.83 -2.69 -12.82
CA ASP A 48 3.35 -3.28 -14.05
C ASP A 48 4.82 -3.63 -13.89
N ALA A 49 5.63 -2.77 -13.27
CA ALA A 49 7.02 -3.06 -12.95
C ALA A 49 7.17 -4.28 -12.03
N ILE A 50 6.33 -4.41 -10.99
CA ILE A 50 6.34 -5.58 -10.10
C ILE A 50 5.98 -6.86 -10.88
N ARG A 51 4.97 -6.81 -11.75
CA ARG A 51 4.58 -7.96 -12.57
C ARG A 51 5.65 -8.35 -13.59
N THR A 52 6.37 -7.39 -14.16
CA THR A 52 7.43 -7.62 -15.16
C THR A 52 8.72 -8.13 -14.52
N TYR A 53 9.26 -7.41 -13.53
CA TYR A 53 10.58 -7.70 -12.98
C TYR A 53 10.55 -8.72 -11.84
N GLN A 54 9.38 -8.89 -11.21
CA GLN A 54 9.16 -9.85 -10.12
C GLN A 54 10.26 -9.78 -9.03
N PRO A 55 10.49 -8.62 -8.39
CA PRO A 55 11.48 -8.53 -7.31
C PRO A 55 11.12 -9.48 -6.15
N ALA A 56 12.10 -9.83 -5.31
CA ALA A 56 11.85 -10.64 -4.10
C ALA A 56 10.70 -10.06 -3.23
N VAL A 57 10.73 -8.74 -3.04
CA VAL A 57 9.78 -7.99 -2.22
C VAL A 57 9.61 -6.57 -2.75
N GLY A 58 8.40 -6.03 -2.59
CA GLY A 58 8.04 -4.63 -2.69
C GLY A 58 7.70 -4.07 -1.31
N LEU A 59 8.41 -3.04 -0.88
CA LEU A 59 8.12 -2.30 0.35
C LEU A 59 7.53 -0.95 -0.01
N HIS A 60 6.40 -0.65 0.63
CA HIS A 60 5.58 0.51 0.34
C HIS A 60 5.14 1.20 1.65
N GLY A 61 4.74 2.44 1.51
CA GLY A 61 4.04 3.23 2.51
C GLY A 61 3.36 4.36 1.76
N HIS A 62 2.10 4.68 2.01
CA HIS A 62 1.43 5.75 1.25
C HIS A 62 0.19 6.23 1.99
N ILE A 63 -0.80 5.35 2.10
CA ILE A 63 -1.95 5.52 2.98
C ILE A 63 -1.65 4.74 4.25
N HIS A 64 -1.48 5.48 5.34
CA HIS A 64 -1.00 4.93 6.62
C HIS A 64 -2.06 4.05 7.29
N GLU A 65 -3.32 4.33 6.99
CA GLU A 65 -4.52 3.64 7.45
C GLU A 65 -4.87 2.39 6.61
N SER A 66 -4.03 2.05 5.62
CA SER A 66 -4.23 0.86 4.76
C SER A 66 -3.09 -0.16 4.91
N PRO A 67 -2.77 -0.63 6.14
CA PRO A 67 -1.78 -1.68 6.33
C PRO A 67 -2.23 -2.97 5.63
N GLY A 68 -1.29 -3.69 5.04
CA GLY A 68 -1.63 -4.94 4.36
C GLY A 68 -0.46 -5.65 3.68
N HIS A 69 -0.81 -6.79 3.09
CA HIS A 69 0.07 -7.62 2.29
C HIS A 69 -0.65 -8.05 1.01
N ARG A 70 0.03 -7.94 -0.13
CA ARG A 70 -0.44 -8.41 -1.42
C ARG A 70 0.66 -9.17 -2.13
N ARG A 71 0.32 -10.27 -2.82
CA ARG A 71 1.29 -11.04 -3.61
C ARG A 71 1.00 -10.90 -5.10
N TYR A 72 2.04 -10.64 -5.89
CA TYR A 72 2.02 -10.59 -7.34
C TYR A 72 3.03 -11.60 -7.90
N GLY A 73 2.56 -12.79 -8.27
CA GLY A 73 3.45 -13.89 -8.64
C GLY A 73 4.34 -14.29 -7.46
N ARG A 74 5.66 -14.18 -7.59
CA ARG A 74 6.61 -14.45 -6.49
C ARG A 74 6.84 -13.26 -5.57
N THR A 75 6.51 -12.05 -6.01
CA THR A 75 6.77 -10.82 -5.24
C THR A 75 5.75 -10.64 -4.13
N HIS A 76 6.24 -10.53 -2.89
CA HIS A 76 5.45 -10.04 -1.76
C HIS A 76 5.49 -8.51 -1.73
N CYS A 77 4.35 -7.85 -1.56
CA CYS A 77 4.23 -6.40 -1.42
C CYS A 77 3.61 -6.06 -0.07
N PHE A 78 4.22 -5.16 0.68
CA PHE A 78 3.78 -4.81 2.02
C PHE A 78 3.58 -3.30 2.18
N ASN A 79 2.54 -2.92 2.90
CA ASN A 79 2.41 -1.63 3.56
C ASN A 79 2.25 -1.91 5.06
N PRO A 80 3.21 -1.56 5.93
CA PRO A 80 3.08 -1.78 7.37
C PRO A 80 2.07 -0.84 8.04
N GLY A 81 1.61 0.20 7.35
CA GLY A 81 0.79 1.28 7.90
C GLY A 81 1.58 2.18 8.85
N SER A 82 0.88 3.11 9.50
CA SER A 82 1.47 3.95 10.55
C SER A 82 0.39 4.40 11.54
N GLU A 83 0.76 4.46 12.82
CA GLU A 83 -0.02 5.05 13.91
C GLU A 83 0.75 6.23 14.52
N TYR A 84 1.30 7.08 13.64
CA TYR A 84 2.14 8.22 14.03
C TYR A 84 1.47 9.14 15.06
N GLY A 85 0.15 9.37 14.94
CA GLY A 85 -0.58 10.20 15.91
C GLY A 85 -0.60 9.65 17.34
N GLN A 86 -0.30 8.36 17.50
CA GLN A 86 -0.16 7.70 18.81
C GLN A 86 1.31 7.45 19.18
N GLY A 87 2.26 7.96 18.39
CA GLY A 87 3.69 7.76 18.59
C GLY A 87 4.19 6.33 18.31
N VAL A 88 3.38 5.49 17.65
CA VAL A 88 3.71 4.09 17.40
C VAL A 88 4.32 3.92 16.01
N LEU A 89 5.52 3.33 15.96
CA LEU A 89 6.19 2.97 14.72
C LEU A 89 5.76 1.56 14.30
N ARG A 90 5.08 1.44 13.16
CA ARG A 90 4.79 0.15 12.52
C ARG A 90 5.89 -0.18 11.50
N GLY A 91 6.26 -1.45 11.43
CA GLY A 91 7.27 -1.93 10.48
C GLY A 91 7.08 -3.38 10.09
N ILE A 92 7.99 -3.87 9.25
CA ILE A 92 8.04 -5.27 8.85
C ILE A 92 9.49 -5.78 8.89
N ALA A 93 9.71 -6.89 9.57
CA ALA A 93 10.95 -7.64 9.55
C ALA A 93 10.83 -8.77 8.52
N LEU A 94 11.84 -8.93 7.66
CA LEU A 94 11.85 -9.93 6.58
C LEU A 94 13.04 -10.86 6.73
N SER A 95 12.80 -12.15 6.48
CA SER A 95 13.85 -13.15 6.30
C SER A 95 14.00 -13.46 4.81
N LEU A 96 15.21 -13.28 4.29
CA LEU A 96 15.54 -13.51 2.89
C LEU A 96 16.46 -14.73 2.76
N ARG A 97 16.19 -15.60 1.78
CA ARG A 97 17.09 -16.69 1.39
C ARG A 97 17.08 -16.83 -0.13
N ASP A 98 18.26 -16.88 -0.74
CA ASP A 98 18.44 -17.07 -2.19
C ASP A 98 17.62 -16.10 -3.07
N GLY A 99 17.45 -14.86 -2.61
CA GLY A 99 16.67 -13.84 -3.33
C GLY A 99 15.14 -13.97 -3.18
N GLU A 100 14.66 -14.79 -2.24
CA GLU A 100 13.23 -14.95 -1.93
C GLU A 100 12.92 -14.57 -0.48
N VAL A 101 11.67 -14.14 -0.24
CA VAL A 101 11.14 -13.95 1.12
C VAL A 101 10.71 -15.29 1.69
N VAL A 102 11.41 -15.78 2.71
CA VAL A 102 11.12 -17.06 3.38
C VAL A 102 10.38 -16.89 4.71
N GLY A 103 10.31 -15.66 5.21
CA GLY A 103 9.58 -15.32 6.43
C GLY A 103 9.35 -13.81 6.53
N TYR A 104 8.29 -13.41 7.21
CA TYR A 104 8.05 -12.02 7.55
C TYR A 104 7.28 -11.91 8.86
N GLN A 105 7.50 -10.80 9.58
CA GLN A 105 6.81 -10.46 10.81
C GLN A 105 6.50 -8.97 10.82
N LEU A 106 5.24 -8.61 11.11
CA LEU A 106 4.88 -7.23 11.42
C LEU A 106 5.40 -6.88 12.81
N VAL A 107 6.03 -5.72 12.94
CA VAL A 107 6.63 -5.25 14.19
C VAL A 107 6.06 -3.88 14.56
N SER A 108 6.08 -3.57 15.85
CA SER A 108 5.74 -2.26 16.37
C SER A 108 6.64 -1.87 17.53
N GLY A 109 6.91 -0.57 17.67
CA GLY A 109 7.66 0.01 18.77
C GLY A 109 7.27 1.46 19.04
#